data_AF-A0A7K3DBS2-F1
#
_entry.id   AF-A0A7K3DBS2-F1
#
_cell.length_a   1.000
_cell.length_b   1.000
_cell.length_c   1.000
_cell.angle_alpha   90.00
_cell.angle_beta   90.00
_cell.angle_gamma   90.00
#
_symmetry.space_group_name_H-M   'P 1'
#
loop_
_entity.id
_entity.type
_entity.pdbx_description
1 polymer ?
#
loop_
_entity_poly.entity_id
_entity_poly.type
_entity_poly.pdbx_seq_one_letter_code
_entity_poly.pdbx_strand_id
1 'polypeptide(L)' 'DVRERLVHHLMAARRAVAAARHDDTARKSARARVHLAKTGLGERGTAWWELPPAEREERANDSLRRLEED' A
#
# COMPACT_ATOMS: atom_id res chain seq x y z
N ASP A 1 -2.01 -8.97 12.04
CA ASP A 1 -1.03 -9.53 11.06
C ASP A 1 -0.52 -8.45 10.09
N VAL A 2 0.64 -8.60 9.44
CA VAL A 2 1.19 -7.61 8.47
C VAL A 2 0.23 -7.40 7.31
N ARG A 3 -0.33 -8.49 6.76
CA ARG A 3 -1.31 -8.41 5.66
C ARG A 3 -2.57 -7.66 6.08
N GLU A 4 -3.06 -7.91 7.28
CA GLU A 4 -4.24 -7.23 7.83
C GLU A 4 -4.02 -5.72 7.95
N ARG A 5 -2.86 -5.28 8.45
CA ARG A 5 -2.50 -3.85 8.52
C ARG A 5 -2.41 -3.22 7.13
N LEU A 6 -1.80 -3.90 6.16
CA LEU A 6 -1.75 -3.44 4.77
C LEU A 6 -3.16 -3.29 4.16
N VAL A 7 -4.06 -4.25 4.41
CA VAL A 7 -5.48 -4.15 3.98
C VAL A 7 -6.17 -2.97 4.65
N HIS A 8 -5.94 -2.74 5.94
CA HIS A 8 -6.47 -1.59 6.66
C HIS A 8 -6.03 -0.26 6.02
N HIS A 9 -4.73 -0.09 5.76
CA HIS A 9 -4.20 1.08 5.06
C HIS A 9 -4.75 1.21 3.64
N LEU A 10 -4.90 0.11 2.89
CA LEU A 10 -5.49 0.14 1.56
C LEU A 10 -6.92 0.69 1.59
N MET A 11 -7.74 0.22 2.53
CA MET A 11 -9.13 0.69 2.64
C MET A 11 -9.21 2.15 3.09
N ALA A 12 -8.36 2.57 4.04
CA ALA A 12 -8.25 3.97 4.44
C ALA A 12 -7.83 4.87 3.26
N ALA A 13 -6.80 4.48 2.51
CA ALA A 13 -6.32 5.23 1.35
C ALA A 13 -7.37 5.32 0.23
N ARG A 14 -8.12 4.25 -0.04
CA ARG A 14 -9.23 4.28 -1.03
C ARG A 14 -10.34 5.25 -0.63
N ARG A 15 -10.69 5.30 0.66
CA ARG A 15 -11.63 6.31 1.18
C ARG A 15 -11.08 7.74 1.01
N ALA A 16 -9.80 7.96 1.29
CA ALA A 16 -9.16 9.26 1.11
C ALA A 16 -9.15 9.70 -0.36
N VAL A 17 -8.90 8.81 -1.32
CA VAL A 17 -9.01 9.11 -2.76
C VAL A 17 -10.42 9.59 -3.11
N ALA A 18 -11.46 8.91 -2.58
CA ALA A 18 -12.86 9.27 -2.84
C ALA A 18 -13.25 10.62 -2.21
N ALA A 19 -12.64 10.98 -1.07
CA ALA A 19 -12.87 12.24 -0.37
C ALA A 19 -12.16 13.43 -1.04
N ALA A 20 -10.99 13.22 -1.65
CA ALA A 20 -10.18 14.27 -2.29
C ALA A 20 -10.72 14.72 -3.67
N ARG A 21 -12.03 15.04 -3.79
CA ARG A 21 -12.71 15.37 -5.06
C ARG A 21 -12.24 16.66 -5.73
N HIS A 22 -11.74 17.63 -4.96
CA HIS A 22 -11.28 18.92 -5.48
C HIS A 22 -9.87 19.29 -5.01
N ASP A 23 -9.16 18.33 -4.40
CA ASP A 23 -7.79 18.51 -3.94
C ASP A 23 -6.90 17.48 -4.65
N ASP A 24 -6.20 17.95 -5.69
CA ASP A 24 -5.31 17.11 -6.48
C ASP A 24 -4.08 16.64 -5.70
N THR A 25 -3.60 17.45 -4.74
CA THR A 25 -2.47 17.09 -3.88
C THR A 25 -2.87 15.97 -2.92
N ALA A 26 -3.99 16.12 -2.21
CA ALA A 26 -4.51 15.08 -1.33
C ALA A 26 -4.86 13.81 -2.11
N ARG A 27 -5.41 13.94 -3.32
CA ARG A 27 -5.71 12.80 -4.20
C ARG A 27 -4.43 12.08 -4.63
N LYS A 28 -3.37 12.81 -4.98
CA LYS A 28 -2.08 12.24 -5.36
C LYS A 28 -1.45 11.49 -4.19
N SER A 29 -1.44 12.08 -3.00
CA SER A 29 -0.96 11.41 -1.78
C SER A 29 -1.77 10.14 -1.49
N ALA A 30 -3.10 10.21 -1.49
CA ALA A 30 -3.95 9.05 -1.25
C ALA A 30 -3.73 7.92 -2.29
N ARG A 31 -3.50 8.27 -3.56
CA ARG A 31 -3.15 7.29 -4.62
C ARG A 31 -1.77 6.67 -4.39
N ALA A 32 -0.80 7.41 -3.89
CA ALA A 32 0.51 6.89 -3.53
C ALA A 32 0.40 5.85 -2.39
N ARG A 33 -0.41 6.15 -1.36
CA ARG A 33 -0.70 5.18 -0.28
C ARG A 33 -1.40 3.92 -0.79
N VAL A 34 -2.37 4.04 -1.72
CA VAL A 34 -2.98 2.87 -2.39
C VAL A 34 -1.94 2.05 -3.13
N HIS A 35 -1.03 2.70 -3.86
CA HIS A 35 0.02 2.02 -4.59
C HIS A 35 0.93 1.25 -3.64
N LEU A 36 1.41 1.88 -2.57
CA LEU A 36 2.31 1.29 -1.59
C LEU A 36 1.67 0.09 -0.87
N ALA A 37 0.41 0.22 -0.42
CA ALA A 37 -0.30 -0.90 0.21
C ALA A 37 -0.45 -2.10 -0.75
N LYS A 38 -0.75 -1.84 -2.02
CA LYS A 38 -0.87 -2.90 -3.05
C LYS A 38 0.48 -3.55 -3.38
N THR A 39 1.58 -2.79 -3.36
CA THR A 39 2.93 -3.34 -3.52
C THR A 39 3.27 -4.28 -2.35
N GLY A 40 2.98 -3.88 -1.11
CA GLY A 40 3.17 -4.74 0.07
C GLY A 40 2.32 -6.01 0.03
N LEU A 41 1.09 -5.92 -0.50
CA LEU A 41 0.20 -7.08 -0.69
C LEU A 41 0.60 -7.99 -1.87
N GLY A 42 1.59 -7.59 -2.68
CA GLY A 42 2.00 -8.33 -3.88
C GLY A 42 1.03 -8.21 -5.06
N GLU A 43 0.11 -7.25 -5.03
CA GLU A 43 -0.80 -6.93 -6.15
C GLU A 43 -0.15 -6.06 -7.23
N ARG A 44 1.05 -5.51 -6.94
CA ARG A 44 1.85 -4.66 -7.86
C ARG A 44 3.33 -5.00 -7.76
N GLY A 45 4.05 -4.72 -8.84
CA GLY A 45 5.47 -5.08 -9.00
C GLY A 45 5.63 -6.52 -9.45
N THR A 46 6.80 -7.11 -9.17
CA THR A 46 7.10 -8.52 -9.45
C THR A 46 6.05 -9.43 -8.82
N ALA A 47 5.51 -10.36 -9.60
CA ALA A 47 4.47 -11.26 -9.13
C ALA A 47 4.98 -12.10 -7.94
N TRP A 48 4.12 -12.37 -6.97
CA TRP A 48 4.55 -13.02 -5.73
C TRP A 48 5.07 -14.45 -5.94
N TRP A 49 4.61 -15.17 -6.97
CA TRP A 49 5.11 -16.51 -7.31
C TRP A 49 6.50 -16.49 -7.97
N GLU A 50 6.98 -15.31 -8.37
CA GLU A 50 8.33 -15.10 -8.91
C GLU A 50 9.31 -14.66 -7.81
N LEU A 51 8.86 -14.54 -6.56
CA LEU A 51 9.67 -14.05 -5.44
C LEU A 51 9.83 -15.09 -4.34
N PRO A 52 11.05 -15.26 -3.81
CA PRO A 52 11.28 -16.04 -2.61
C PRO A 52 10.40 -15.58 -1.43
N PRO A 53 10.02 -16.47 -0.50
CA PRO A 53 9.25 -16.10 0.69
C PRO A 53 9.84 -14.93 1.48
N ALA A 54 11.17 -14.89 1.65
CA ALA A 54 11.86 -13.82 2.37
C ALA A 54 11.67 -12.44 1.71
N GLU A 55 11.80 -12.35 0.40
CA GLU A 55 11.61 -11.09 -0.34
C GLU A 55 10.14 -10.63 -0.32
N ARG A 56 9.19 -11.57 -0.30
CA ARG A 56 7.77 -11.23 -0.12
C ARG A 56 7.52 -10.60 1.24
N GLU A 57 8.09 -11.17 2.30
CA GLU A 57 7.98 -10.67 3.66
C GLU A 57 8.66 -9.31 3.84
N GLU A 58 9.88 -9.17 3.31
CA GLU A 58 10.62 -7.90 3.33
C GLU A 58 9.82 -6.78 2.64
N ARG A 59 9.30 -7.03 1.44
CA ARG A 59 8.47 -6.04 0.71
C ARG A 59 7.20 -5.68 1.46
N ALA A 60 6.55 -6.65 2.10
CA ALA A 60 5.35 -6.40 2.90
C ALA A 60 5.66 -5.51 4.12
N ASN A 61 6.74 -5.82 4.83
CA ASN A 61 7.19 -5.05 5.99
C ASN A 61 7.68 -3.64 5.60
N ASP A 62 8.45 -3.49 4.52
CA ASP A 62 8.89 -2.18 4.02
C ASP A 62 7.70 -1.29 3.63
N SER A 63 6.76 -1.84 2.87
CA SER A 63 5.57 -1.11 2.44
C SER A 63 4.73 -0.66 3.63
N LEU A 64 4.58 -1.53 4.65
CA LEU A 64 3.86 -1.21 5.86
C LEU A 64 4.55 -0.11 6.66
N ARG A 65 5.87 -0.22 6.88
CA ARG A 65 6.66 0.79 7.59
C ARG A 65 6.53 2.17 6.93
N ARG A 66 6.66 2.23 5.60
CA ARG A 66 6.49 3.47 4.84
C ARG A 66 5.06 4.05 4.89
N LEU A 67 4.03 3.22 5.12
CA LEU A 67 2.64 3.69 5.28
C LEU A 67 2.35 4.26 6.67
N GLU A 68 3.16 3.89 7.66
CA GLU A 68 3.05 4.30 9.06
C GLU A 68 3.92 5.52 9.37
N GLU A 69 4.98 5.73 8.60
CA GLU A 69 5.83 6.93 8.64
C GLU A 69 5.22 8.14 7.89
N ASP A 70 4.14 7.94 7.11
CA ASP A 70 3.45 8.93 6.27
C ASP A 70 2.11 9.40 6.85
#